data_AF-A0A849RZD3-F1
#
_entry.id   AF-A0A849RZD3-F1
#
_cell.length_a   1.000
_cell.length_b   1.000
_cell.length_c   1.000
_cell.angle_alpha   90.00
_cell.angle_beta   90.00
_cell.angle_gamma   90.00
#
_symmetry.space_group_name_H-M   'P 1'
#
loop_
_entity.id
_entity.type
_entity.pdbx_description
1 polymer ?
#
loop_
_entity_poly.entity_id
_entity_poly.type
_entity_poly.pdbx_seq_one_letter_code
_entity_poly.pdbx_strand_id
1 'polypeptide(L)'
;MTTFELIQSIASIATAIGVALAAWQLMISRRQSQSEFEDSFSTQYRTISSDLPLEALVGRELDGPTLEASLRAFYNYFDLSNEQAFLAANNRLRQETWANWREGIEQHLARPAFRQAWQRLAPDLDGSFDDFKRLLPPDLRGEARIAG
;
A
#
# COMPACT_ATOMS: atom_id res chain seq x y z
N MET A 1 -26.20 20.47 -51.53
CA MET A 1 -25.62 20.67 -50.19
C MET A 1 -25.22 22.13 -50.10
N THR A 2 -25.84 22.88 -49.18
CA THR A 2 -25.51 24.30 -49.02
C THR A 2 -24.19 24.44 -48.25
N THR A 3 -23.46 25.54 -48.46
CA THR A 3 -22.21 25.83 -47.73
C THR A 3 -22.41 25.85 -46.22
N PHE A 4 -23.60 26.22 -45.75
CA PHE A 4 -23.99 26.23 -44.35
C PHE A 4 -24.06 24.81 -43.74
N GLU A 5 -24.66 23.84 -44.44
CA GLU A 5 -24.72 22.44 -43.99
C GLU A 5 -23.33 21.81 -43.88
N LEU A 6 -22.41 22.17 -44.77
CA LEU A 6 -21.02 21.71 -44.72
C LEU A 6 -20.31 22.23 -43.45
N ILE A 7 -20.48 23.52 -43.13
CA ILE A 7 -19.87 24.15 -41.94
C ILE A 7 -20.42 23.52 -40.66
N GLN A 8 -21.73 23.32 -40.57
CA GLN A 8 -22.36 22.71 -39.40
C GLN A 8 -21.90 21.26 -39.20
N SER A 9 -21.78 20.49 -40.29
CA SER A 9 -21.28 19.12 -40.26
C SER A 9 -19.83 19.07 -39.76
N ILE A 10 -18.96 19.93 -40.31
CA ILE A 10 -17.56 20.04 -39.87
C ILE A 10 -17.48 20.43 -38.38
N ALA A 11 -18.27 21.39 -37.93
CA ALA A 11 -18.31 21.81 -36.53
C ALA A 11 -18.73 20.65 -35.60
N SER A 12 -19.76 19.88 -35.98
CA SER A 12 -20.22 18.74 -35.18
C SER A 12 -19.18 17.63 -35.09
N ILE A 13 -18.46 17.34 -36.18
CA ILE A 13 -17.35 16.39 -36.21
C ILE A 13 -16.21 16.88 -35.32
N ALA A 14 -15.85 18.17 -35.41
CA ALA A 14 -14.82 18.77 -34.58
C ALA A 14 -15.17 18.69 -33.08
N THR A 15 -16.43 18.96 -32.70
CA THR A 15 -16.91 18.80 -31.32
C THR A 15 -16.81 17.34 -30.87
N ALA A 16 -17.25 16.38 -31.68
CA ALA A 16 -17.18 14.97 -31.34
C ALA A 16 -15.73 14.50 -31.13
N ILE A 17 -14.79 14.94 -31.99
CA ILE A 17 -13.36 14.69 -31.84
C ILE A 17 -12.85 15.33 -30.54
N GLY A 18 -13.21 16.58 -30.26
CA GLY A 18 -12.80 17.28 -29.04
C GLY A 18 -13.26 16.56 -27.77
N VAL A 19 -14.50 16.08 -27.73
CA VAL A 19 -15.04 15.29 -26.62
C VAL A 19 -14.31 13.95 -26.49
N ALA A 20 -14.04 13.26 -27.60
CA ALA A 20 -13.30 12.00 -27.59
C ALA A 20 -11.87 12.19 -27.05
N LEU A 21 -11.17 13.25 -27.46
CA LEU A 21 -9.85 13.60 -26.95
C LEU A 21 -9.90 13.95 -25.46
N ALA A 22 -10.89 14.72 -25.01
CA ALA A 22 -11.07 15.05 -23.59
C ALA A 22 -11.34 13.80 -22.74
N ALA A 23 -12.18 12.88 -23.22
CA ALA A 23 -12.44 11.61 -22.54
C ALA A 23 -11.16 10.76 -22.45
N TRP A 24 -10.38 10.70 -23.54
CA TRP A 24 -9.11 9.99 -23.55
C TRP A 24 -8.10 10.62 -22.57
N GLN A 25 -8.00 11.94 -22.52
CA GLN A 25 -7.15 12.67 -21.59
C GLN A 25 -7.51 12.38 -20.13
N LEU A 26 -8.81 12.34 -19.80
CA LEU A 26 -9.28 11.98 -18.45
C LEU A 26 -8.90 10.54 -18.08
N MET A 27 -8.97 9.61 -19.03
CA MET A 27 -8.55 8.23 -18.79
C MET A 27 -7.04 8.12 -18.50
N ILE A 28 -6.21 8.84 -19.26
CA ILE A 28 -4.76 8.89 -19.03
C ILE A 28 -4.47 9.54 -17.67
N SER A 29 -5.10 10.68 -17.37
CA SER A 29 -4.91 11.40 -16.11
C SER A 29 -5.24 10.53 -14.91
N ARG A 30 -6.35 9.78 -14.93
CA ARG A 30 -6.69 8.82 -13.87
C ARG A 30 -5.63 7.75 -13.68
N ARG A 31 -5.07 7.20 -14.77
CA ARG A 31 -4.01 6.18 -14.69
C ARG A 31 -2.73 6.75 -14.07
N GLN A 32 -2.37 7.98 -14.43
CA GLN A 32 -1.22 8.68 -13.89
C GLN A 32 -1.39 8.96 -12.39
N SER A 33 -2.54 9.50 -11.97
CA SER A 33 -2.83 9.74 -10.55
C SER A 33 -2.81 8.45 -9.72
N GLN A 34 -3.27 7.32 -10.29
CA GLN A 34 -3.17 6.03 -9.64
C GLN A 34 -1.71 5.59 -9.44
N SER A 35 -0.86 5.76 -10.46
CA SER A 35 0.57 5.44 -10.38
C SER A 35 1.30 6.31 -9.37
N GLU A 36 1.05 7.62 -9.36
CA GLU A 36 1.63 8.56 -8.39
C GLU A 36 1.21 8.23 -6.95
N PHE A 37 -0.05 7.85 -6.76
CA PHE A 37 -0.56 7.39 -5.48
C PHE A 37 0.19 6.14 -5.00
N GLU A 38 0.35 5.12 -5.84
CA GLU A 38 1.07 3.88 -5.52
C GLU A 38 2.59 4.12 -5.29
N ASP A 39 3.21 5.01 -6.07
CA ASP A 39 4.61 5.41 -5.90
C ASP A 39 4.86 6.16 -4.59
N SER A 40 3.86 6.88 -4.08
CA SER A 40 3.96 7.55 -2.77
C SER A 40 4.15 6.54 -1.63
N PHE A 41 3.46 5.40 -1.67
CA PHE A 41 3.65 4.32 -0.70
C PHE A 41 4.99 3.60 -0.88
N SER A 42 5.41 3.41 -2.13
CA SER A 42 6.75 2.84 -2.41
C SER A 42 7.87 3.72 -1.86
N THR A 43 7.70 5.04 -1.92
CA THR A 43 8.62 6.01 -1.33
C THR A 43 8.61 5.92 0.19
N GLN A 44 7.43 5.95 0.81
CA GLN A 44 7.28 5.81 2.27
C GLN A 44 7.89 4.50 2.78
N TYR A 45 7.67 3.39 2.07
CA TYR A 45 8.27 2.10 2.38
C TYR A 45 9.80 2.18 2.36
N ARG A 46 10.41 2.81 1.35
CA ARG A 46 11.88 2.94 1.29
C ARG A 46 12.44 3.75 2.45
N THR A 47 11.76 4.83 2.85
CA THR A 47 12.14 5.64 4.01
C THR A 47 12.03 4.84 5.31
N ILE A 48 10.91 4.14 5.53
CA ILE A 48 10.74 3.32 6.74
C ILE A 48 11.73 2.15 6.76
N SER A 49 11.94 1.51 5.61
CA SER A 49 12.85 0.36 5.49
C SER A 49 14.31 0.74 5.69
N SER A 50 14.71 1.99 5.45
CA SER A 50 16.08 2.43 5.77
C SER A 50 16.33 2.60 7.27
N ASP A 51 15.26 2.75 8.05
CA ASP A 51 15.33 2.89 9.52
C ASP A 51 15.27 1.52 10.23
N LEU A 52 14.91 0.46 9.51
CA LEU A 52 14.89 -0.90 10.06
C LEU A 52 16.31 -1.45 10.21
N PRO A 53 16.61 -2.19 11.31
CA PRO A 53 17.89 -2.85 11.49
C PRO A 53 18.21 -3.82 10.35
N LEU A 54 19.45 -3.80 9.87
CA LEU A 54 19.89 -4.68 8.78
C LEU A 54 19.71 -6.15 9.16
N GLU A 55 19.97 -6.50 10.41
CA GLU A 55 19.78 -7.84 10.99
C GLU A 55 18.35 -8.33 10.76
N ALA A 56 17.35 -7.47 10.99
CA ALA A 56 15.95 -7.77 10.73
C ALA A 56 15.68 -7.97 9.24
N LEU A 57 16.29 -7.16 8.37
CA LEU A 57 16.15 -7.26 6.91
C LEU A 57 16.80 -8.51 6.32
N VAL A 58 17.83 -9.06 6.95
CA VAL A 58 18.49 -10.30 6.52
C VAL A 58 17.96 -11.55 7.24
N GLY A 59 16.90 -11.43 8.04
CA GLY A 59 16.23 -12.55 8.69
C GLY A 59 16.91 -13.07 9.96
N ARG A 60 17.73 -12.25 10.62
CA ARG A 60 18.30 -12.55 11.94
C ARG A 60 17.38 -12.05 13.05
N GLU A 61 17.54 -12.62 14.23
CA GLU A 61 16.94 -12.10 15.47
C GLU A 61 17.66 -10.85 15.94
N LEU A 62 16.95 -10.01 16.70
CA LEU A 62 17.52 -8.87 17.39
C LEU A 62 17.71 -9.22 18.87
N ASP A 63 18.78 -8.67 19.47
CA ASP A 63 18.89 -8.67 20.92
C ASP A 63 17.89 -7.67 21.54
N GLY A 64 17.62 -7.81 22.84
CA GLY A 64 16.64 -6.98 23.54
C GLY A 64 16.90 -5.47 23.40
N PRO A 65 18.12 -4.95 23.64
CA PRO A 65 18.42 -3.54 23.48
C PRO A 65 18.21 -3.03 22.05
N THR A 66 18.64 -3.77 21.03
CA THR A 66 18.48 -3.35 19.62
C THR A 66 17.01 -3.40 19.21
N LEU A 67 16.27 -4.42 19.66
CA LEU A 67 14.84 -4.51 19.43
C LEU A 67 14.10 -3.29 19.99
N GLU A 68 14.31 -2.97 21.27
CA GLU A 68 13.66 -1.83 21.94
C GLU A 68 14.00 -0.50 21.25
N ALA A 69 15.27 -0.28 20.88
CA ALA A 69 15.70 0.92 20.15
C ALA A 69 15.05 1.05 18.76
N SER A 70 14.63 -0.08 18.17
CA SER A 70 14.11 -0.14 16.80
C SER A 70 12.59 -0.25 16.72
N LEU A 71 11.87 -0.35 17.86
CA LEU A 71 10.42 -0.55 17.90
C LEU A 71 9.65 0.51 17.12
N ARG A 72 10.12 1.77 17.12
CA ARG A 72 9.49 2.84 16.32
C ARG A 72 9.51 2.53 14.83
N ALA A 73 10.63 2.02 14.29
CA ALA A 73 10.75 1.68 12.88
C ALA A 73 9.83 0.51 12.51
N PHE A 74 9.75 -0.52 13.38
CA PHE A 74 8.79 -1.61 13.21
C PHE A 74 7.34 -1.16 13.27
N TYR A 75 7.00 -0.28 14.23
CA TYR A 75 5.66 0.31 14.32
C TYR A 75 5.28 1.01 13.01
N ASN A 76 6.15 1.90 12.50
CA ASN A 76 5.89 2.61 11.25
C ASN A 76 5.72 1.64 10.06
N TYR A 77 6.49 0.56 10.04
CA TYR A 77 6.37 -0.47 9.00
C TYR A 77 5.02 -1.19 9.07
N PHE A 78 4.59 -1.58 10.26
CA PHE A 78 3.28 -2.21 10.46
C PHE A 78 2.14 -1.26 10.10
N ASP A 79 2.30 0.04 10.40
CA ASP A 79 1.27 1.05 10.15
C ASP A 79 1.08 1.28 8.66
N LEU A 80 2.19 1.43 7.93
CA LEU A 80 2.19 1.47 6.46
C LEU A 80 1.54 0.21 5.87
N SER A 81 1.91 -0.97 6.38
CA SER A 81 1.37 -2.24 5.91
C SER A 81 -0.14 -2.36 6.16
N ASN A 82 -0.63 -1.81 7.28
CA ASN A 82 -2.05 -1.74 7.59
C ASN A 82 -2.79 -0.82 6.62
N GLU A 83 -2.26 0.38 6.36
CA GLU A 83 -2.87 1.30 5.40
C GLU A 83 -2.92 0.71 3.99
N GLN A 84 -1.83 0.09 3.53
CA GLN A 84 -1.79 -0.60 2.23
C GLN A 84 -2.84 -1.72 2.14
N ALA A 85 -3.00 -2.51 3.20
CA ALA A 85 -4.01 -3.56 3.26
C ALA A 85 -5.44 -3.01 3.25
N PHE A 86 -5.70 -1.93 4.00
CA PHE A 86 -6.98 -1.22 3.99
C PHE A 86 -7.31 -0.68 2.59
N LEU A 87 -6.34 -0.05 1.92
CA LEU A 87 -6.53 0.48 0.56
C LEU A 87 -6.80 -0.61 -0.46
N ALA A 88 -6.10 -1.75 -0.36
CA ALA A 88 -6.36 -2.92 -1.19
C ALA A 88 -7.78 -3.47 -0.98
N ALA A 89 -8.21 -3.63 0.28
CA ALA A 89 -9.55 -4.09 0.62
C ALA A 89 -10.66 -3.18 0.07
N ASN A 90 -10.36 -1.89 -0.11
CA ASN A 90 -11.26 -0.88 -0.67
C ASN A 90 -11.09 -0.67 -2.19
N ASN A 91 -10.38 -1.55 -2.90
CA ASN A 91 -10.11 -1.45 -4.35
C ASN A 91 -9.44 -0.13 -4.78
N ARG A 92 -8.65 0.48 -3.89
CA ARG A 92 -7.90 1.73 -4.16
C ARG A 92 -6.50 1.50 -4.73
N LEU A 93 -6.08 0.25 -4.82
CA LEU A 93 -4.81 -0.17 -5.42
C LEU A 93 -5.09 -1.06 -6.63
N ARG A 94 -4.19 -1.03 -7.61
CA ARG A 94 -4.18 -2.06 -8.66
C ARG A 94 -3.91 -3.42 -8.02
N GLN A 95 -4.60 -4.44 -8.53
CA GLN A 95 -4.49 -5.81 -8.00
C GLN A 95 -3.06 -6.37 -8.14
N GLU A 96 -2.39 -6.04 -9.25
CA GLU A 96 -0.98 -6.37 -9.50
C GLU A 96 -0.04 -5.73 -8.46
N THR A 97 -0.25 -4.45 -8.16
CA THR A 97 0.52 -3.72 -7.14
C THR A 97 0.31 -4.33 -5.75
N TRP A 98 -0.95 -4.59 -5.38
CA TRP A 98 -1.26 -5.22 -4.09
C TRP A 98 -0.67 -6.62 -3.96
N ALA A 99 -0.74 -7.45 -5.01
CA ALA A 99 -0.18 -8.80 -4.98
C ALA A 99 1.33 -8.77 -4.68
N ASN A 100 2.06 -7.86 -5.33
CA ASN A 100 3.49 -7.68 -5.10
C ASN A 100 3.79 -7.19 -3.67
N TRP A 101 3.08 -6.17 -3.20
CA TRP A 101 3.31 -5.62 -1.87
C TRP A 101 2.96 -6.61 -0.76
N ARG A 102 1.82 -7.30 -0.89
CA ARG A 102 1.39 -8.33 0.05
C ARG A 102 2.45 -9.42 0.20
N GLU A 103 3.00 -9.90 -0.91
CA GLU A 103 4.07 -10.90 -0.89
C GLU A 103 5.29 -10.40 -0.09
N GLY A 104 5.74 -9.17 -0.34
CA GLY A 104 6.85 -8.58 0.42
C GLY A 104 6.55 -8.42 1.91
N ILE A 105 5.32 -8.02 2.26
CA ILE A 105 4.87 -7.91 3.66
C ILE A 105 4.89 -9.29 4.32
N GLU A 106 4.28 -10.30 3.71
CA GLU A 106 4.25 -11.67 4.23
C GLU A 106 5.66 -12.23 4.45
N GLN A 107 6.59 -11.97 3.52
CA GLN A 107 7.99 -12.37 3.66
C GLN A 107 8.68 -11.67 4.85
N HIS A 108 8.45 -10.38 5.06
CA HIS A 108 9.00 -9.66 6.21
C HIS A 108 8.41 -10.18 7.53
N LEU A 109 7.10 -10.38 7.60
CA LEU A 109 6.42 -10.91 8.79
C LEU A 109 6.82 -12.34 9.14
N ALA A 110 7.31 -13.12 8.16
CA ALA A 110 7.87 -14.43 8.43
C ALA A 110 9.20 -14.37 9.19
N ARG A 111 9.93 -13.25 9.17
CA ARG A 111 11.28 -13.13 9.76
C ARG A 111 11.24 -12.99 11.28
N PRO A 112 12.22 -13.57 12.01
CA PRO A 112 12.21 -13.57 13.47
C PRO A 112 12.11 -12.17 14.11
N ALA A 113 12.90 -11.20 13.66
CA ALA A 113 12.87 -9.84 14.20
C ALA A 113 11.51 -9.13 14.08
N PHE A 114 10.79 -9.35 12.97
CA PHE A 114 9.45 -8.77 12.79
C PHE A 114 8.44 -9.42 13.73
N ARG A 115 8.57 -10.73 13.97
CA ARG A 115 7.74 -11.45 14.95
C ARG A 115 8.02 -10.93 16.38
N GLN A 116 9.29 -10.80 16.75
CA GLN A 116 9.71 -10.24 18.04
C GLN A 116 9.12 -8.84 18.26
N ALA A 117 9.24 -7.97 17.24
CA ALA A 117 8.72 -6.61 17.30
C ALA A 117 7.19 -6.57 17.40
N TRP A 118 6.48 -7.41 16.63
CA TRP A 118 5.02 -7.49 16.70
C TRP A 118 4.55 -7.97 18.07
N GLN A 119 5.13 -9.05 18.61
CA GLN A 119 4.78 -9.57 19.93
C GLN A 119 5.05 -8.56 21.05
N ARG A 120 6.08 -7.73 20.88
CA ARG A 120 6.40 -6.67 21.83
C ARG A 120 5.43 -5.48 21.74
N LEU A 121 5.01 -5.09 20.53
CA LEU A 121 4.15 -3.93 20.30
C LEU A 121 2.66 -4.23 20.46
N ALA A 122 2.19 -5.40 19.98
CA ALA A 122 0.77 -5.73 19.90
C ALA A 122 -0.02 -5.56 21.21
N PRO A 123 0.53 -5.88 22.41
CA PRO A 123 -0.17 -5.64 23.68
C PRO A 123 -0.46 -4.17 23.97
N ASP A 124 0.34 -3.25 23.43
CA ASP A 124 0.19 -1.80 23.64
C ASP A 124 -0.68 -1.14 22.55
N LEU A 125 -1.11 -1.91 21.53
CA LEU A 125 -1.83 -1.45 20.34
C LEU A 125 -3.30 -1.92 20.37
N ASP A 126 -4.06 -1.43 21.35
CA ASP A 126 -5.48 -1.75 21.52
C ASP A 126 -6.29 -1.46 20.25
N GLY A 127 -6.98 -2.49 19.73
CA GLY A 127 -8.01 -2.37 18.68
C GLY A 127 -7.58 -1.81 17.32
N SER A 128 -6.30 -1.51 17.11
CA SER A 128 -5.77 -0.97 15.85
C SER A 128 -5.22 -2.10 14.96
N PHE A 129 -4.93 -1.81 13.69
CA PHE A 129 -4.27 -2.74 12.74
C PHE A 129 -5.14 -3.90 12.19
N ASP A 130 -6.46 -3.74 12.08
CA ASP A 130 -7.37 -4.80 11.65
C ASP A 130 -7.03 -5.40 10.28
N ASP A 131 -6.68 -4.56 9.30
CA ASP A 131 -6.35 -5.04 7.95
C ASP A 131 -4.98 -5.71 7.94
N PHE A 132 -3.99 -5.17 8.67
CA PHE A 132 -2.69 -5.79 8.85
C PHE A 132 -2.75 -7.14 9.57
N LYS A 133 -3.58 -7.26 10.61
CA LYS A 133 -3.75 -8.52 11.38
C LYS A 133 -4.19 -9.69 10.50
N ARG A 134 -4.86 -9.44 9.37
CA ARG A 134 -5.24 -10.46 8.38
C ARG A 134 -4.04 -10.99 7.58
N LEU A 135 -2.93 -10.26 7.54
CA LEU A 135 -1.68 -10.63 6.86
C LEU A 135 -0.72 -11.41 7.76
N LEU A 136 -0.89 -11.33 9.08
CA LEU A 136 0.00 -12.00 10.04
C LEU A 136 0.11 -13.51 9.76
N PRO A 137 1.26 -14.14 10.06
CA PRO A 137 1.37 -15.59 10.09
C PRO A 137 0.31 -16.24 10.99
N PRO A 138 -0.17 -17.47 10.69
CA PRO A 138 -1.24 -18.13 11.45
C PRO A 138 -0.98 -18.23 12.96
N ASP A 139 0.27 -18.42 13.37
CA ASP A 139 0.67 -18.52 14.77
C ASP A 139 0.53 -17.18 15.52
N LEU A 140 0.72 -16.04 14.84
CA LEU A 140 0.54 -14.70 15.42
C LEU A 140 -0.91 -14.19 15.36
N ARG A 141 -1.79 -14.83 14.57
CA ARG A 141 -3.22 -14.46 14.51
C ARG A 141 -4.02 -14.91 15.74
N GLY A 142 -3.59 -16.00 16.39
CA GLY A 142 -4.28 -16.61 17.52
C GLY A 142 -4.22 -15.79 18.81
N GLU A 143 -3.11 -15.09 19.05
CA GLU A 143 -2.89 -14.26 20.25
C GLU A 143 -3.79 -13.00 20.24
N ALA A 144 -4.13 -12.47 19.06
CA ALA A 144 -5.00 -11.29 18.92
C ALA A 144 -6.49 -11.56 19.22
N ARG A 145 -6.92 -12.82 19.36
CA ARG A 145 -8.32 -13.19 19.64
C ARG A 145 -8.67 -13.29 21.13
N ILE A 146 -7.70 -13.17 22.03
CA ILE A 146 -7.91 -13.38 23.48
C ILE A 146 -8.04 -12.05 24.26
N ALA A 147 -7.85 -10.90 23.59
CA ALA A 147 -8.00 -9.57 24.19
C ALA A 147 -9.28 -8.86 23.74
N GLY A 148 -10.42 -9.55 23.82
CA GLY A 148 -11.76 -9.00 23.58
C GLY A 148 -12.66 -9.19 24.80
#